data_AF-A0A5E7Q3R3-F1
#
_entry.id   AF-A0A5E7Q3R3-F1
#
_cell.length_a   1.000
_cell.length_b   1.000
_cell.length_c   1.000
_cell.angle_alpha   90.00
_cell.angle_beta   90.00
_cell.angle_gamma   90.00
#
_symmetry.space_group_name_H-M   'P 1'
#
loop_
_entity.id
_entity.type
_entity.pdbx_description
1 polymer ?
#
loop_
_entity_poly.entity_id
_entity_poly.type
_entity_poly.pdbx_seq_one_letter_code
_entity_poly.pdbx_strand_id
1 'polypeptide(L)' 'MLSQGIETPERFNLIVRWASLEDHTPGFEASEDHRVFMLGLEEYFSEEPQVYHIEGAPFTTGAQ' A
#
# COMPACT_ATOMS: atom_id res chain seq x y z
N MET A 1 -5.21 1.70 5.12
CA MET A 1 -6.59 1.64 4.61
C MET A 1 -6.58 0.79 3.35
N LEU A 2 -7.47 -0.19 3.27
CA LEU A 2 -7.67 -1.00 2.05
C LEU A 2 -8.98 -0.56 1.40
N SER A 3 -8.94 -0.23 0.10
CA SER A 3 -10.09 0.27 -0.63
C SER A 3 -10.26 -0.46 -1.96
N GLN A 4 -11.43 -1.06 -2.16
CA GLN A 4 -11.80 -1.73 -3.40
C GLN A 4 -12.28 -0.71 -4.44
N GLY A 5 -11.91 -0.91 -5.71
CA GLY A 5 -12.43 -0.12 -6.82
C GLY A 5 -13.94 -0.35 -7.01
N ILE A 6 -14.66 0.72 -7.37
CA ILE A 6 -16.10 0.62 -7.67
C ILE A 6 -16.28 0.19 -9.14
N GLU A 7 -15.62 0.89 -10.07
CA GLU A 7 -15.68 0.62 -11.51
C GLU A 7 -14.81 -0.58 -11.92
N THR A 8 -13.84 -0.98 -11.09
CA THR A 8 -12.94 -2.12 -11.33
C THR A 8 -12.78 -2.89 -10.02
N PRO A 9 -13.74 -3.77 -9.66
CA PRO A 9 -13.79 -4.43 -8.34
C PRO A 9 -12.59 -5.30 -7.99
N GLU A 10 -11.83 -5.75 -8.97
CA GLU A 10 -10.61 -6.53 -8.84
C GLU A 10 -9.38 -5.67 -8.47
N ARG A 11 -9.47 -4.33 -8.60
CA ARG A 11 -8.40 -3.42 -8.22
C ARG A 11 -8.58 -2.94 -6.79
N PHE A 12 -7.54 -3.12 -6.00
CA PHE A 12 -7.47 -2.67 -4.62
C PHE A 12 -6.37 -1.61 -4.45
N ASN A 13 -6.65 -0.62 -3.62
CA ASN A 13 -5.68 0.39 -3.20
C ASN A 13 -5.35 0.16 -1.72
N LEU A 14 -4.07 -0.05 -1.42
CA LEU A 14 -3.54 -0.06 -0.06
C LEU A 14 -2.87 1.27 0.24
N ILE A 15 -3.47 2.05 1.13
CA ILE A 15 -2.91 3.33 1.59
C ILE A 15 -2.27 3.14 2.95
N VAL A 16 -0.95 3.32 3.02
CA VAL A 16 -0.13 3.24 4.22
C VAL A 16 0.41 4.63 4.55
N ARG A 17 0.34 5.02 5.82
CA ARG A 17 0.94 6.27 6.31
C ARG A 17 2.30 5.95 6.90
N TRP A 18 3.32 6.60 6.37
CA TRP A 18 4.69 6.52 6.85
C TRP A 18 5.10 7.83 7.50
N ALA A 19 6.04 7.77 8.45
CA ALA A 19 6.60 8.98 9.05
C ALA A 19 7.53 9.70 8.05
N SER A 20 8.25 8.94 7.22
CA SER A 20 9.06 9.42 6.10
C SER A 20 9.03 8.44 4.92
N LEU A 21 9.51 8.87 3.76
CA LEU A 21 9.71 7.98 2.62
C LEU A 21 10.73 6.87 2.94
N GLU A 22 11.75 7.20 3.74
CA GLU A 22 12.82 6.27 4.14
C GLU A 22 12.28 5.08 4.95
N ASP A 23 11.28 5.32 5.80
CA ASP A 23 10.63 4.27 6.60
C ASP A 23 9.93 3.24 5.71
N HIS A 24 9.46 3.65 4.52
CA HIS A 24 8.96 2.73 3.51
C HIS A 24 10.09 2.10 2.70
N THR A 25 10.91 2.91 2.03
CA THR A 25 12.00 2.47 1.15
C THR A 25 13.29 3.22 1.48
N PRO A 26 14.37 2.53 1.88
CA PRO A 26 14.51 1.07 1.95
C PRO A 26 14.00 0.44 3.26
N GLY A 27 13.55 1.22 4.26
CA GLY A 27 13.30 0.75 5.63
C GLY A 27 12.46 -0.52 5.74
N PHE A 28 11.17 -0.43 5.40
CA PHE A 28 10.28 -1.58 5.36
C PHE A 28 10.58 -2.51 4.18
N GLU A 29 10.75 -1.97 2.97
CA GLU A 29 10.90 -2.75 1.73
C GLU A 29 12.08 -3.75 1.77
N ALA A 30 13.20 -3.39 2.39
CA ALA A 30 14.36 -4.27 2.53
C ALA A 30 14.30 -5.20 3.77
N SER A 31 13.25 -5.09 4.58
CA SER A 31 13.11 -5.84 5.83
C SER A 31 12.46 -7.22 5.64
N GLU A 32 12.63 -8.09 6.65
CA GLU A 32 11.94 -9.38 6.71
C GLU A 32 10.42 -9.23 6.81
N ASP A 33 9.93 -8.13 7.40
CA ASP A 33 8.50 -7.86 7.53
C ASP A 33 7.85 -7.65 6.15
N HIS A 34 8.55 -7.02 5.20
CA HIS A 34 8.08 -6.91 3.82
C HIS A 34 8.01 -8.28 3.14
N ARG A 35 9.00 -9.17 3.38
CA ARG A 35 8.97 -10.53 2.85
C ARG A 35 7.76 -11.31 3.36
N VAL A 36 7.48 -11.23 4.66
CA VAL A 36 6.32 -11.89 5.29
C VAL A 36 5.01 -11.29 4.78
N PHE A 37 4.95 -9.97 4.61
CA PHE A 37 3.81 -9.26 4.04
C PHE A 37 3.51 -9.73 2.61
N MET A 38 4.53 -9.83 1.76
CA MET A 38 4.38 -10.28 0.37
C MET A 38 3.97 -11.75 0.29
N LEU A 39 4.52 -12.63 1.12
CA LEU A 39 4.12 -14.05 1.16
C LEU A 39 2.62 -14.25 1.42
N GLY A 40 1.97 -13.34 2.15
CA GLY A 40 0.54 -13.40 2.42
C GLY A 40 -0.35 -12.84 1.30
N LEU A 41 0.23 -12.14 0.31
CA LEU A 41 -0.51 -11.38 -0.69
C LEU A 41 -0.17 -11.74 -2.13
N GLU A 42 1.05 -12.19 -2.40
CA GLU A 42 1.58 -12.39 -3.76
C GLU A 42 0.76 -13.39 -4.58
N GLU A 43 0.15 -14.38 -3.94
CA GLU A 43 -0.72 -15.36 -4.63
C GLU A 43 -2.00 -14.73 -5.23
N TYR A 44 -2.40 -13.55 -4.73
CA TYR A 44 -3.59 -12.83 -5.19
C TYR A 44 -3.26 -11.78 -6.26
N PHE A 45 -1.98 -11.55 -6.56
CA PHE A 45 -1.57 -10.55 -7.53
C PHE A 45 -1.66 -11.10 -8.95
N SER A 46 -2.47 -10.44 -9.78
CA SER A 46 -2.48 -10.67 -11.23
C SER A 46 -1.24 -10.11 -11.92
N GLU A 47 -0.61 -9.09 -11.32
CA GLU A 47 0.59 -8.39 -11.77
C GLU A 47 1.26 -7.67 -10.59
N GLU A 48 2.48 -7.17 -10.76
CA GLU A 48 3.16 -6.38 -9.72
C GLU A 48 2.33 -5.14 -9.34
N PRO A 49 2.18 -4.84 -8.03
CA PRO A 49 1.41 -3.69 -7.60
C PRO A 49 2.09 -2.38 -8.00
N GLN A 50 1.30 -1.41 -8.45
CA GLN A 50 1.79 -0.06 -8.72
C GLN A 50 1.92 0.71 -7.40
N VAL A 51 3.13 1.19 -7.12
CA VAL A 51 3.44 1.93 -5.89
C VAL A 51 3.84 3.36 -6.22
N TYR A 52 3.27 4.33 -5.49
CA TYR A 52 3.63 5.74 -5.59
C TYR A 52 3.45 6.43 -4.23
N HIS A 53 4.15 7.54 -4.02
CA HIS A 53 4.15 8.30 -2.78
C HIS A 53 3.51 9.67 -2.99
N ILE A 54 2.75 10.12 -2.01
CA ILE A 54 2.16 11.46 -1.99
C ILE A 54 2.60 12.16 -0.71
N GLU A 55 3.16 13.35 -0.85
CA GLU A 55 3.44 14.26 0.26
C GLU A 55 2.35 15.33 0.36
N GLY A 56 1.94 15.69 1.58
CA GLY A 56 1.21 16.94 1.82
C GLY A 56 -0.31 16.96 1.60
N ALA A 57 -0.98 15.82 1.37
CA ALA A 57 -2.45 15.78 1.44
C ALA A 57 -2.91 15.22 2.80
N PRO A 58 -3.77 15.92 3.56
CA PRO A 58 -4.52 15.26 4.61
C PRO A 58 -5.38 14.19 3.93
N PHE A 59 -4.97 12.92 4.01
CA PHE A 59 -5.85 11.81 3.66
C PHE A 59 -7.02 11.85 4.64
N THR A 60 -8.11 12.48 4.23
CA THR A 60 -9.38 12.40 4.95
C THR A 60 -9.96 11.03 4.66
N THR A 61 -9.62 10.07 5.51
CA THR A 61 -10.39 8.84 5.62
C THR A 61 -11.77 9.28 6.09
N GLY A 62 -12.74 9.37 5.19
CA GLY A 62 -14.06 9.97 5.46
C GLY A 62 -14.74 9.33 6.66
N ALA A 63 -14.53 9.90 7.83
CA ALA A 63 -15.46 9.89 8.94
C ALA A 63 -16.10 11.27 8.94
N GLN A 64 -17.38 11.32 8.52
CA GLN A 64 -18.29 12.37 8.96
C GLN A 64 -18.69 12.08 10.40
#